data_AF-A0A0L8I9E3-F1
#
_entry.id   AF-A0A0L8I9E3-F1
#
_cell.length_a   1.000
_cell.length_b   1.000
_cell.length_c   1.000
_cell.angle_alpha   90.00
_cell.angle_beta   90.00
_cell.angle_gamma   90.00
#
_symmetry.space_group_name_H-M   'P 1'
#
loop_
_entity.id
_entity.type
_entity.pdbx_description
1 polymer ?
#
loop_
_entity_poly.entity_id
_entity_poly.type
_entity_poly.pdbx_seq_one_letter_code
_entity_poly.pdbx_strand_id
1 'polypeptide(L)'
;DEATMSHKCSLQALDITTRDLKSNNNILGGAALLLAGDFQETLPIIPKGTSTEKINACLKQSLIWSHVQLKQLTISMRSLLTGQFTTHPHDLFSSVYSNLTTEYIKPELLRDMAVLAPTNATVNTLNYDLLSQLPSQERCYRSVDTVTDPDQVTHFPTEFLNSQDPPRLPPYKLHLKVGCPVHPLHNLNAPILYNRTRHVVKQMMDHDTAINKAQGQSLKVVGLDHRTSCFSHGQFYVGCSRVVHPDLFIYVPEGKIKNVVYKAGLQ
;
A
#
# COMPACT_ATOMS: atom_id res chain seq x y z
N ASP A 1 6.83 19.56 6.66
CA ASP A 1 6.27 18.76 7.77
C ASP A 1 7.17 17.56 8.02
N GLU A 2 7.12 16.94 9.19
CA GLU A 2 7.97 15.79 9.58
C GLU A 2 9.49 16.03 9.37
N ALA A 3 9.96 17.27 9.58
CA ALA A 3 11.32 17.68 9.21
C ALA A 3 12.41 16.88 9.95
N THR A 4 12.13 16.39 11.16
CA THR A 4 13.08 15.68 12.04
C THR A 4 13.54 14.34 11.47
N MET A 5 12.72 13.68 10.64
CA MET A 5 13.08 12.45 9.94
C MET A 5 13.94 12.69 8.67
N SER A 6 14.12 13.95 8.24
CA SER A 6 14.86 14.28 7.02
C SER A 6 16.38 14.33 7.26
N HIS A 7 17.13 13.80 6.30
CA HIS A 7 18.59 13.90 6.31
C HIS A 7 19.02 15.37 6.13
N LYS A 8 20.07 15.81 6.85
CA LYS A 8 20.59 17.18 6.74
C LYS A 8 20.98 17.58 5.32
N CYS A 9 21.45 16.62 4.52
CA CYS A 9 21.82 16.85 3.12
C CYS A 9 20.61 17.31 2.30
N SER A 10 19.39 16.87 2.61
CA SER A 10 18.19 17.34 1.91
C SER A 10 17.95 18.83 2.14
N LEU A 11 18.18 19.31 3.37
CA LEU A 11 18.09 20.73 3.70
C LEU A 11 19.21 21.55 3.02
N GLN A 12 20.42 20.99 2.94
CA GLN A 12 21.55 21.63 2.26
C GLN A 12 21.35 21.68 0.74
N ALA A 13 20.85 20.60 0.14
CA ALA A 13 20.52 20.55 -1.28
C ALA A 13 19.41 21.55 -1.62
N LEU A 14 18.40 21.68 -0.76
CA LEU A 14 17.34 22.68 -0.91
C LEU A 14 17.91 24.11 -0.91
N ASP A 15 18.80 24.42 0.03
CA ASP A 15 19.49 25.71 0.13
C ASP A 15 20.33 26.02 -1.13
N ILE A 16 21.18 25.10 -1.56
CA ILE A 16 21.99 25.26 -2.78
C ILE A 16 21.06 25.50 -3.99
N THR A 17 20.06 24.64 -4.17
CA THR A 17 19.14 24.71 -5.31
C THR A 17 18.36 26.01 -5.34
N THR A 18 17.91 26.52 -4.17
CA THR A 18 17.17 27.78 -4.11
C THR A 18 18.05 29.01 -4.33
N ARG A 19 19.33 28.98 -3.92
CA ARG A 19 20.29 30.04 -4.27
C ARG A 19 20.53 30.12 -5.76
N ASP A 20 20.77 28.96 -6.39
CA ASP A 20 21.04 28.86 -7.83
C ASP A 20 19.83 29.35 -8.64
N LEU A 21 18.64 28.84 -8.34
CA LEU A 21 17.40 29.22 -9.05
C LEU A 21 17.07 30.71 -8.93
N LYS A 22 17.43 31.35 -7.82
CA LYS A 22 17.14 32.77 -7.57
C LYS A 22 18.30 33.69 -7.88
N SER A 23 19.46 33.15 -8.25
CA SER A 23 20.71 33.90 -8.37
C SER A 23 20.98 34.76 -7.14
N ASN A 24 20.71 34.22 -5.95
CA ASN A 24 20.79 34.93 -4.67
C ASN A 24 21.58 34.10 -3.67
N ASN A 25 22.72 34.64 -3.20
CA ASN A 25 23.63 33.92 -2.30
C ASN A 25 23.18 33.91 -0.82
N ASN A 26 22.09 34.59 -0.47
CA ASN A 26 21.50 34.48 0.87
C ASN A 26 21.02 33.05 1.15
N ILE A 27 20.88 32.70 2.43
CA ILE A 27 20.34 31.38 2.81
C ILE A 27 18.97 31.16 2.16
N LEU A 28 18.80 29.98 1.56
CA LEU A 28 17.63 29.55 0.79
C LEU A 28 17.25 30.50 -0.35
N GLY A 29 18.23 31.23 -0.90
CA GLY A 29 18.00 32.29 -1.90
C GLY A 29 17.06 33.39 -1.38
N GLY A 30 17.07 33.65 -0.07
CA GLY A 30 16.19 34.61 0.60
C GLY A 30 14.75 34.12 0.81
N ALA A 31 14.44 32.84 0.57
CA ALA A 31 13.14 32.28 0.94
C ALA A 31 13.02 32.09 2.46
N ALA A 32 11.83 32.33 2.99
CA ALA A 32 11.45 31.83 4.31
C ALA A 32 11.13 30.34 4.24
N LEU A 33 11.70 29.55 5.15
CA LEU A 33 11.42 28.12 5.30
C LEU A 33 10.88 27.85 6.70
N LEU A 34 9.70 27.25 6.78
CA LEU A 34 9.12 26.75 8.02
C LEU A 34 9.40 25.25 8.14
N LEU A 35 10.17 24.87 9.16
CA LEU A 35 10.38 23.48 9.53
C LEU A 35 9.43 23.12 10.67
N ALA A 36 8.60 22.12 10.45
CA ALA A 36 7.71 21.55 11.46
C ALA A 36 8.07 20.07 11.67
N GLY A 37 8.07 19.63 12.93
CA GLY A 37 8.34 18.24 13.33
C GLY A 37 8.53 18.14 14.84
N ASP A 38 8.51 16.92 15.37
CA ASP A 38 8.77 16.64 16.78
C ASP A 38 10.15 15.97 16.93
N PHE A 39 11.01 16.55 17.77
CA PHE A 39 12.37 16.04 18.01
C PHE A 39 12.41 14.81 18.92
N GLN A 40 11.27 14.39 19.47
CA GLN A 40 11.10 13.11 20.13
C GLN A 40 10.72 11.99 19.14
N GLU A 41 10.44 12.31 17.87
CA GLU A 41 10.26 11.33 16.80
C GLU A 41 11.59 10.68 16.39
N THR A 42 11.49 9.66 15.54
CA THR A 42 12.64 8.87 15.10
C THR A 42 13.64 9.68 14.27
N LEU A 43 14.93 9.33 14.41
CA LEU A 43 16.01 9.94 13.64
C LEU A 43 15.98 9.50 12.16
N PRO A 44 16.66 10.23 11.25
CA PRO A 44 16.84 9.79 9.87
C PRO A 44 17.43 8.37 9.79
N ILE A 45 16.88 7.56 8.89
CA ILE A 45 17.31 6.18 8.70
C ILE A 45 18.66 6.17 7.97
N ILE A 46 19.70 5.65 8.64
CA ILE A 46 21.01 5.36 8.04
C ILE A 46 21.21 3.84 8.00
N PRO A 47 21.06 3.19 6.83
CA PRO A 47 21.23 1.75 6.70
C PRO A 47 22.61 1.31 7.18
N LYS A 48 22.65 0.36 8.13
CA LYS A 48 23.89 -0.13 8.77
C LYS A 48 24.75 0.97 9.43
N GLY A 49 24.18 2.14 9.68
CA GLY A 49 24.89 3.27 10.27
C GLY A 49 25.09 3.12 11.77
N THR A 50 26.24 3.57 12.25
CA THR A 50 26.59 3.76 13.65
C THR A 50 25.72 4.86 14.29
N SER A 51 25.68 4.90 15.63
CA SER A 51 24.99 5.95 16.37
C SER A 51 25.51 7.34 16.00
N THR A 52 26.82 7.48 15.78
CA THR A 52 27.46 8.72 15.35
C THR A 52 26.97 9.17 13.98
N GLU A 53 26.89 8.25 13.01
CA GLU A 53 26.38 8.57 11.67
C GLU A 53 24.91 8.98 11.69
N LYS A 54 24.07 8.33 12.53
CA LYS A 54 22.67 8.73 12.73
C LYS A 54 22.55 10.13 13.30
N ILE A 55 23.35 10.47 14.31
CA ILE A 55 23.39 11.82 14.87
C ILE A 55 23.87 12.82 13.81
N ASN A 56 24.94 12.49 13.08
CA ASN A 56 25.50 13.32 12.01
C ASN A 56 24.53 13.58 10.86
N ALA A 57 23.58 12.68 10.63
CA ALA A 57 22.52 12.83 9.63
C ALA A 57 21.41 13.81 10.05
N CYS A 58 21.26 14.10 11.34
CA CYS A 58 20.18 14.94 11.87
C CYS A 58 20.29 16.39 11.38
N LEU A 59 19.15 17.07 11.24
CA LEU A 59 19.09 18.48 10.85
C LEU A 59 19.94 19.40 11.74
N LYS A 60 20.03 19.10 13.04
CA LYS A 60 20.86 19.84 14.01
C LYS A 60 22.35 19.88 13.66
N GLN A 61 22.82 18.95 12.83
CA GLN A 61 24.20 18.86 12.36
C GLN A 61 24.41 19.54 10.99
N SER A 62 23.41 20.25 10.48
CA SER A 62 23.52 21.09 9.29
C SER A 62 24.10 22.46 9.62
N LEU A 63 24.93 23.01 8.72
CA LEU A 63 25.41 24.40 8.82
C LEU A 63 24.27 25.42 8.76
N ILE A 64 23.14 25.06 8.15
CA ILE A 64 21.95 25.93 8.08
C ILE A 64 21.26 26.03 9.44
N TRP A 65 21.45 25.04 10.32
CA TRP A 65 20.74 24.95 11.60
C TRP A 65 21.02 26.14 12.53
N SER A 66 22.21 26.73 12.48
CA SER A 66 22.56 27.92 13.27
C SER A 66 21.70 29.15 12.94
N HIS A 67 21.03 29.16 11.79
CA HIS A 67 20.15 30.23 11.34
C HIS A 67 18.66 29.93 11.60
N VAL A 68 18.35 28.77 12.18
CA VAL A 68 16.97 28.35 12.46
C VAL A 68 16.51 28.95 13.79
N GLN A 69 15.39 29.67 13.74
CA GLN A 69 14.70 30.14 14.95
C GLN A 69 13.76 29.07 15.48
N LEU A 70 13.96 28.66 16.73
CA LEU A 70 13.13 27.65 17.38
C LEU A 70 11.86 28.27 17.98
N LYS A 71 10.71 27.67 17.68
CA LYS A 71 9.41 27.95 18.29
C LYS A 71 8.79 26.63 18.73
N GLN A 72 8.34 26.55 19.98
CA GLN A 72 7.78 25.33 20.56
C GLN A 72 6.27 25.52 20.80
N LEU A 73 5.49 24.53 20.38
CA LEU A 73 4.08 24.42 20.75
C LEU A 73 3.99 23.61 22.05
N THR A 74 3.33 24.16 23.08
CA THR A 74 3.27 23.56 24.43
C THR A 74 1.92 22.90 24.74
N ILE A 75 0.87 23.24 23.99
CA ILE A 75 -0.47 22.70 24.19
C ILE A 75 -0.66 21.50 23.25
N SER A 76 -0.76 20.31 23.83
CA SER A 76 -1.17 19.11 23.08
C SER A 76 -2.69 18.99 23.10
N MET A 77 -3.30 18.97 21.92
CA MET A 77 -4.74 18.69 21.79
C MET A 77 -5.10 17.21 22.05
N ARG A 78 -4.09 16.33 22.25
CA ARG A 78 -4.28 14.88 22.43
C ARG A 78 -4.19 14.42 23.91
N SER A 79 -4.24 15.32 24.90
CA SER A 79 -3.90 14.96 26.28
C SER A 79 -5.05 14.36 27.10
N LEU A 80 -5.17 13.03 27.09
CA LEU A 80 -5.29 12.19 28.29
C LEU A 80 -5.05 10.71 27.88
N LEU A 81 -3.79 10.28 27.84
CA LEU A 81 -3.45 8.88 27.56
C LEU A 81 -3.42 8.11 28.88
N THR A 82 -4.53 7.50 29.26
CA THR A 82 -4.55 6.42 30.26
C THR A 82 -4.34 5.10 29.53
N GLY A 83 -3.09 4.64 29.47
CA GLY A 83 -2.75 3.34 28.90
C GLY A 83 -2.96 2.21 29.93
N GLN A 84 -3.44 1.06 29.48
CA GLN A 84 -3.43 -0.17 30.27
C GLN A 84 -2.21 -1.01 29.87
N PHE A 85 -1.49 -1.54 30.85
CA PHE A 85 -0.38 -2.46 30.60
C PHE A 85 -0.89 -3.89 30.62
N THR A 86 -0.41 -4.71 29.68
CA THR A 86 -0.62 -6.15 29.68
C THR A 86 0.74 -6.87 29.66
N THR A 87 0.78 -8.07 30.24
CA THR A 87 1.96 -8.93 30.32
C THR A 87 1.95 -10.05 29.27
N HIS A 88 0.82 -10.31 28.60
CA HIS A 88 0.67 -11.39 27.63
C HIS A 88 0.35 -10.87 26.22
N PRO A 89 1.05 -11.34 25.18
CA PRO A 89 0.79 -10.92 23.79
C PRO A 89 -0.63 -11.15 23.31
N HIS A 90 -1.26 -12.23 23.78
CA HIS A 90 -2.65 -12.56 23.43
C HIS A 90 -3.65 -11.51 23.93
N ASP A 91 -3.41 -10.93 25.10
CA ASP A 91 -4.28 -9.90 25.68
C ASP A 91 -4.15 -8.57 24.93
N LEU A 92 -2.93 -8.24 24.46
CA LEU A 92 -2.72 -7.11 23.56
C LEU A 92 -3.53 -7.29 22.28
N PHE A 93 -3.46 -8.48 21.68
CA PHE A 93 -4.17 -8.76 20.45
C PHE A 93 -5.69 -8.70 20.65
N SER A 94 -6.20 -9.30 21.74
CA SER A 94 -7.64 -9.33 22.06
C SER A 94 -8.19 -7.95 22.42
N SER A 95 -7.38 -7.09 23.06
CA SER A 95 -7.78 -5.72 23.41
C SER A 95 -7.82 -4.80 22.19
N VAL A 96 -6.90 -4.97 21.23
CA VAL A 96 -6.89 -4.19 19.98
C VAL A 96 -7.94 -4.72 19.00
N TYR A 97 -8.04 -6.03 18.81
CA TYR A 97 -8.92 -6.66 17.82
C TYR A 97 -10.03 -7.47 18.50
N SER A 98 -10.91 -6.79 19.23
CA SER A 98 -12.06 -7.46 19.86
C SER A 98 -13.00 -8.08 18.81
N ASN A 99 -13.46 -9.31 19.05
CA ASN A 99 -14.52 -10.00 18.31
C ASN A 99 -14.26 -10.31 16.81
N LEU A 100 -13.02 -10.65 16.44
CA LEU A 100 -12.67 -11.08 15.06
C LEU A 100 -13.39 -12.35 14.57
N THR A 101 -13.99 -13.13 15.46
CA THR A 101 -14.68 -14.38 15.12
C THR A 101 -16.16 -14.19 14.80
N THR A 102 -16.70 -12.99 14.97
CA THR A 102 -18.10 -12.70 14.63
C THR A 102 -18.27 -12.62 13.10
N GLU A 103 -19.39 -13.14 12.57
CA GLU A 103 -19.71 -13.06 11.12
C GLU A 103 -19.83 -11.61 10.61
N TYR A 104 -19.88 -10.62 11.50
CA TYR A 104 -20.14 -9.22 11.19
C TYR A 104 -19.07 -8.27 11.75
N ILE A 105 -17.82 -8.47 11.34
CA ILE A 105 -16.78 -7.46 11.58
C ILE A 105 -17.02 -6.29 10.62
N LYS A 106 -17.26 -5.09 11.15
CA LYS A 106 -17.30 -3.88 10.32
C LYS A 106 -15.90 -3.60 9.75
N PRO A 107 -15.71 -3.60 8.41
CA PRO A 107 -14.42 -3.33 7.77
C PRO A 107 -13.79 -2.01 8.24
N GLU A 108 -14.61 -1.01 8.56
CA GLU A 108 -14.17 0.30 9.01
C GLU A 108 -13.44 0.25 10.35
N LEU A 109 -13.84 -0.63 11.28
CA LEU A 109 -13.16 -0.77 12.57
C LEU A 109 -11.74 -1.29 12.40
N LEU A 110 -11.56 -2.32 11.57
CA LEU A 110 -10.24 -2.90 11.31
C LEU A 110 -9.28 -1.93 10.62
N ARG A 111 -9.82 -0.94 9.89
CA ARG A 111 -9.01 0.11 9.26
C ARG A 111 -8.33 1.00 10.31
N ASP A 112 -9.02 1.33 11.39
CA ASP A 112 -8.56 2.34 12.34
C ASP A 112 -7.72 1.73 13.47
N MET A 113 -7.78 0.40 13.65
CA MET A 113 -7.00 -0.34 14.65
C MET A 113 -5.64 -0.77 14.09
N ALA A 114 -4.61 -0.80 14.94
CA ALA A 114 -3.29 -1.32 14.60
C ALA A 114 -2.51 -1.75 15.84
N VAL A 115 -1.68 -2.77 15.67
CA VAL A 115 -0.61 -3.12 16.61
C VAL A 115 0.70 -2.62 16.02
N LEU A 116 1.47 -1.86 16.80
CA LEU A 116 2.79 -1.38 16.41
C LEU A 116 3.85 -2.26 17.07
N ALA A 117 4.86 -2.69 16.31
CA ALA A 117 5.97 -3.47 16.82
C ALA A 117 7.33 -2.88 16.38
N PRO A 118 8.41 -3.10 17.15
CA PRO A 118 9.71 -2.48 16.87
C PRO A 118 10.42 -2.99 15.60
N THR A 119 10.09 -4.18 15.12
CA THR A 119 10.75 -4.80 13.96
C THR A 119 9.75 -5.34 12.95
N ASN A 120 10.12 -5.30 11.66
CA ASN A 120 9.29 -5.86 10.59
C ASN A 120 9.08 -7.37 10.73
N ALA A 121 10.05 -8.10 11.30
CA ALA A 121 9.89 -9.53 11.56
C ALA A 121 8.73 -9.80 12.53
N THR A 122 8.66 -9.05 13.64
CA THR A 122 7.54 -9.14 14.59
C THR A 122 6.22 -8.69 13.95
N VAL A 123 6.24 -7.60 13.18
CA VAL A 123 5.06 -7.13 12.42
C VAL A 123 4.54 -8.22 11.48
N ASN A 124 5.43 -8.91 10.76
CA ASN A 124 5.04 -9.97 9.84
C ASN A 124 4.36 -11.13 10.58
N THR A 125 4.91 -11.59 11.71
CA THR A 125 4.27 -12.62 12.55
C THR A 125 2.87 -12.19 12.99
N LEU A 126 2.72 -10.98 13.53
CA LEU A 126 1.43 -10.46 13.98
C LEU A 126 0.41 -10.31 12.84
N ASN A 127 0.88 -9.92 11.65
CA ASN A 127 0.03 -9.84 10.46
C ASN A 127 -0.49 -11.22 10.04
N TYR A 128 0.37 -12.27 10.08
CA TYR A 128 -0.05 -13.65 9.81
C TYR A 128 -1.05 -14.16 10.85
N ASP A 129 -0.82 -13.89 12.14
CA ASP A 129 -1.73 -14.28 13.21
C ASP A 129 -3.11 -13.63 13.02
N LEU A 130 -3.16 -12.33 12.70
CA LEU A 130 -4.40 -11.63 12.37
C LEU A 130 -5.09 -12.22 11.15
N LEU A 131 -4.34 -12.48 10.08
CA LEU A 131 -4.90 -13.07 8.86
C LEU A 131 -5.49 -14.46 9.16
N SER A 132 -4.81 -15.29 9.94
CA SER A 132 -5.28 -16.65 10.27
C SER A 132 -6.64 -16.64 10.98
N GLN A 133 -6.88 -15.66 11.85
CA GLN A 133 -8.09 -15.54 12.67
C GLN A 133 -9.29 -14.96 11.92
N LEU A 134 -9.09 -14.30 10.77
CA LEU A 134 -10.21 -13.79 9.98
C LEU A 134 -11.06 -14.95 9.43
N PRO A 135 -12.40 -14.87 9.51
CA PRO A 135 -13.29 -15.98 9.16
C PRO A 135 -13.38 -16.25 7.65
N SER A 136 -12.95 -15.31 6.81
CA SER A 136 -13.03 -15.45 5.36
C SER A 136 -11.95 -16.39 4.80
N GLN A 137 -12.21 -16.92 3.60
CA GLN A 137 -11.28 -17.82 2.93
C GLN A 137 -10.00 -17.10 2.51
N GLU A 138 -8.86 -17.71 2.83
CA GLU A 138 -7.56 -17.22 2.41
C GLU A 138 -7.34 -17.42 0.91
N ARG A 139 -6.75 -16.40 0.27
CA ARG A 139 -6.28 -16.45 -1.10
C ARG A 139 -4.81 -16.08 -1.17
N CYS A 140 -4.05 -16.89 -1.89
CA CYS A 140 -2.62 -16.67 -2.11
C CYS A 140 -2.41 -16.20 -3.56
N TYR A 141 -1.84 -15.00 -3.71
CA TYR A 141 -1.35 -14.47 -4.98
C TYR A 141 0.16 -14.66 -5.05
N ARG A 142 0.66 -15.15 -6.18
CA ARG A 142 2.09 -15.39 -6.40
C ARG A 142 2.65 -14.39 -7.39
N SER A 143 3.82 -13.82 -7.14
CA SER A 143 4.51 -13.03 -8.16
C SER A 143 4.99 -13.95 -9.29
N VAL A 144 5.13 -13.35 -10.47
CA VAL A 144 5.74 -13.98 -11.64
C VAL A 144 6.93 -13.12 -12.00
N ASP A 145 8.09 -13.51 -11.48
CA ASP A 145 9.34 -12.78 -11.66
C ASP A 145 10.12 -13.39 -12.83
N THR A 146 10.64 -12.55 -13.72
CA THR A 146 11.38 -12.99 -14.91
C THR A 146 12.62 -12.13 -15.09
N VAL A 147 13.74 -12.77 -15.40
CA VAL A 147 14.99 -12.08 -15.72
C VAL A 147 14.85 -11.44 -17.10
N THR A 148 15.08 -10.13 -17.18
CA THR A 148 14.96 -9.38 -18.44
C THR A 148 16.14 -9.59 -19.38
N ASP A 149 17.29 -10.00 -18.85
CA ASP A 149 18.52 -10.28 -19.60
C ASP A 149 18.62 -11.79 -19.91
N PRO A 150 18.48 -12.22 -21.18
CA PRO A 150 18.53 -13.62 -21.59
C PRO A 150 19.83 -14.32 -21.20
N ASP A 151 20.95 -13.58 -21.19
CA ASP A 151 22.28 -14.13 -20.92
C ASP A 151 22.49 -14.47 -19.43
N GLN A 152 21.61 -13.94 -18.55
CA GLN A 152 21.67 -14.15 -17.11
C GLN A 152 20.58 -15.10 -16.57
N VAL A 153 19.68 -15.60 -17.42
CA VAL A 153 18.56 -16.47 -17.01
C VAL A 153 19.05 -17.73 -16.30
N THR A 154 20.20 -18.27 -16.71
CA THR A 154 20.80 -19.48 -16.10
C THR A 154 21.42 -19.22 -14.73
N HIS A 155 21.75 -17.97 -14.41
CA HIS A 155 22.37 -17.58 -13.14
C HIS A 155 21.35 -17.32 -12.03
N PHE A 156 20.08 -17.09 -12.38
CA PHE A 156 19.02 -16.76 -11.43
C PHE A 156 17.86 -17.77 -11.54
N PRO A 157 17.96 -18.92 -10.85
CA PRO A 157 16.87 -19.89 -10.84
C PRO A 157 15.61 -19.30 -10.20
N THR A 158 14.44 -19.81 -10.61
CA THR A 158 13.13 -19.32 -10.13
C THR A 158 13.02 -19.39 -8.61
N GLU A 159 13.61 -20.39 -7.96
CA GLU A 159 13.66 -20.52 -6.51
C GLU A 159 14.40 -19.34 -5.85
N PHE A 160 15.48 -18.86 -6.46
CA PHE A 160 16.22 -17.70 -5.99
C PHE A 160 15.38 -16.43 -6.13
N LEU A 161 14.71 -16.24 -7.27
CA LEU A 161 13.80 -15.10 -7.50
C LEU A 161 12.65 -15.10 -6.49
N ASN A 162 12.02 -16.25 -6.26
CA ASN A 162 10.91 -16.41 -5.31
C ASN A 162 11.33 -16.17 -3.84
N SER A 163 12.63 -16.25 -3.54
CA SER A 163 13.18 -15.98 -2.20
C SER A 163 13.49 -14.51 -1.95
N GLN A 164 13.43 -13.65 -2.97
CA GLN A 164 13.72 -12.23 -2.81
C GLN A 164 12.56 -11.53 -2.09
N ASP A 165 12.89 -10.68 -1.11
CA ASP A 165 11.95 -9.79 -0.42
C ASP A 165 12.49 -8.35 -0.43
N PRO A 166 12.60 -7.73 -1.62
CA PRO A 166 13.17 -6.40 -1.74
C PRO A 166 12.24 -5.33 -1.15
N PRO A 167 12.80 -4.26 -0.55
CA PRO A 167 11.99 -3.18 0.02
C PRO A 167 11.04 -2.57 -1.01
N ARG A 168 9.80 -2.32 -0.59
CA ARG A 168 8.72 -1.69 -1.38
C ARG A 168 8.13 -2.56 -2.49
N LEU A 169 8.47 -3.85 -2.58
CA LEU A 169 7.74 -4.80 -3.41
C LEU A 169 6.92 -5.75 -2.53
N PRO A 170 5.79 -6.27 -3.04
CA PRO A 170 5.07 -7.32 -2.34
C PRO A 170 5.91 -8.60 -2.31
N PRO A 171 5.76 -9.45 -1.28
CA PRO A 171 6.45 -10.73 -1.22
C PRO A 171 6.00 -11.66 -2.35
N TYR A 172 6.85 -12.63 -2.71
CA TYR A 172 6.53 -13.66 -3.72
C TYR A 172 5.18 -14.35 -3.45
N LYS A 173 4.85 -14.62 -2.19
CA LYS A 173 3.51 -15.10 -1.79
C LYS A 173 2.80 -14.04 -0.99
N LEU A 174 1.77 -13.45 -1.58
CA LEU A 174 0.88 -12.51 -0.91
C LEU A 174 -0.40 -13.22 -0.50
N HIS A 175 -0.55 -13.43 0.81
CA HIS A 175 -1.72 -14.06 1.42
C HIS A 175 -2.72 -12.98 1.84
N LEU A 176 -3.98 -13.10 1.39
CA LEU A 176 -5.03 -12.13 1.62
C LEU A 176 -6.36 -12.81 1.98
N LYS A 177 -7.22 -12.06 2.68
CA LYS A 177 -8.56 -12.47 3.09
C LYS A 177 -9.51 -11.29 2.94
N VAL A 178 -10.78 -11.55 2.62
CA VAL A 178 -11.79 -10.48 2.65
C VAL A 178 -11.93 -9.98 4.09
N GLY A 179 -11.86 -8.67 4.27
CA GLY A 179 -11.87 -8.01 5.58
C GLY A 179 -10.47 -7.68 6.13
N CYS A 180 -9.36 -8.14 5.53
CA CYS A 180 -8.04 -7.80 6.04
C CYS A 180 -7.64 -6.34 5.71
N PRO A 181 -7.04 -5.59 6.67
CA PRO A 181 -6.42 -4.30 6.40
C PRO A 181 -5.19 -4.44 5.51
N VAL A 182 -5.03 -3.53 4.55
CA VAL A 182 -3.89 -3.46 3.63
C VAL A 182 -3.43 -2.02 3.42
N HIS A 183 -2.16 -1.85 3.10
CA HIS A 183 -1.57 -0.57 2.73
C HIS A 183 -0.97 -0.67 1.32
N PRO A 184 -1.22 0.30 0.42
CA PRO A 184 -0.54 0.37 -0.86
C PRO A 184 0.97 0.56 -0.68
N LEU A 185 1.76 -0.18 -1.44
CA LEU A 185 3.23 -0.03 -1.50
C LEU A 185 3.66 1.07 -2.49
N HIS A 186 2.80 1.36 -3.48
CA HIS A 186 2.99 2.42 -4.46
C HIS A 186 1.74 3.29 -4.62
N ASN A 187 1.98 4.54 -5.02
CA ASN A 187 0.92 5.46 -5.43
C ASN A 187 0.32 4.95 -6.73
N LEU A 188 -0.87 4.37 -6.67
CA LEU A 188 -1.54 3.81 -7.85
C LEU A 188 -2.46 4.82 -8.52
N ASN A 189 -3.20 5.61 -7.72
CA ASN A 189 -4.09 6.68 -8.18
C ASN A 189 -4.30 7.69 -7.05
N ALA A 190 -3.63 8.83 -7.11
CA ALA A 190 -3.91 9.95 -6.21
C ALA A 190 -5.31 10.53 -6.52
N PRO A 191 -6.11 10.92 -5.51
CA PRO A 191 -5.80 11.01 -4.08
C PRO A 191 -6.19 9.76 -3.24
N ILE A 192 -6.80 8.74 -3.85
CA ILE A 192 -7.50 7.66 -3.12
C ILE A 192 -6.57 6.51 -2.69
N LEU A 193 -5.59 6.17 -3.54
CA LEU A 193 -4.64 5.07 -3.32
C LEU A 193 -3.21 5.60 -3.27
N TYR A 194 -2.93 6.38 -2.22
CA TYR A 194 -1.60 6.92 -1.92
C TYR A 194 -0.89 6.06 -0.86
N ASN A 195 0.43 6.00 -0.92
CA ASN A 195 1.26 5.34 0.08
C ASN A 195 0.95 5.87 1.48
N ARG A 196 0.87 4.99 2.47
CA ARG A 196 0.45 5.28 3.86
C ARG A 196 -1.06 5.41 4.10
N THR A 197 -1.93 5.17 3.11
CA THR A 197 -3.37 5.03 3.34
C THR A 197 -3.74 3.60 3.76
N ARG A 198 -4.71 3.46 4.68
CA ARG A 198 -5.24 2.17 5.15
C ARG A 198 -6.53 1.82 4.43
N HIS A 199 -6.57 0.65 3.82
CA HIS A 199 -7.72 0.10 3.11
C HIS A 199 -8.09 -1.26 3.67
N VAL A 200 -9.29 -1.73 3.38
CA VAL A 200 -9.74 -3.07 3.75
C VAL A 200 -10.16 -3.81 2.49
N VAL A 201 -9.71 -5.05 2.34
CA VAL A 201 -10.05 -5.89 1.20
C VAL A 201 -11.55 -6.21 1.25
N LYS A 202 -12.34 -5.65 0.33
CA LYS A 202 -13.78 -5.94 0.22
C LYS A 202 -14.07 -7.18 -0.62
N GLN A 203 -13.24 -7.42 -1.63
CA GLN A 203 -13.39 -8.53 -2.55
C GLN A 203 -12.03 -8.85 -3.19
N MET A 204 -11.81 -10.12 -3.50
CA MET A 204 -10.64 -10.61 -4.23
C MET A 204 -11.13 -11.28 -5.53
N MET A 205 -10.49 -10.97 -6.65
CA MET A 205 -10.85 -11.52 -7.96
C MET A 205 -9.69 -12.34 -8.54
N ASP A 206 -10.02 -13.31 -9.38
CA ASP A 206 -9.05 -13.95 -10.27
C ASP A 206 -8.68 -12.98 -11.40
N HIS A 207 -7.50 -13.16 -11.99
CA HIS A 207 -7.12 -12.44 -13.20
C HIS A 207 -8.09 -12.75 -14.36
N ASP A 208 -8.48 -14.03 -14.46
CA ASP A 208 -9.53 -14.51 -15.36
C ASP A 208 -10.76 -14.88 -14.53
N THR A 209 -11.90 -14.24 -14.79
CA THR A 209 -13.14 -14.52 -14.06
C THR A 209 -14.30 -14.79 -15.01
N ALA A 210 -15.25 -15.61 -14.57
CA ALA A 210 -16.47 -15.85 -15.32
C ALA A 210 -17.29 -14.56 -15.39
N ILE A 211 -17.89 -14.28 -16.55
CA ILE A 211 -18.73 -13.10 -16.80
C ILE A 211 -19.78 -12.87 -15.71
N ASN A 212 -20.43 -13.94 -15.22
CA ASN A 212 -21.44 -13.85 -14.16
C ASN A 212 -20.87 -13.30 -12.84
N LYS A 213 -19.61 -13.62 -12.51
CA LYS A 213 -18.95 -13.16 -11.28
C LYS A 213 -18.50 -11.70 -11.38
N ALA A 214 -18.37 -11.16 -12.60
CA ALA A 214 -18.11 -9.74 -12.83
C ALA A 214 -19.39 -8.88 -12.74
N GLN A 215 -20.56 -9.48 -12.46
CA GLN A 215 -21.79 -8.72 -12.37
C GLN A 215 -21.75 -7.68 -11.22
N GLY A 216 -22.04 -6.41 -11.52
CA GLY A 216 -21.99 -5.30 -10.56
C GLY A 216 -20.60 -4.65 -10.37
N GLN A 217 -19.59 -5.09 -11.12
CA GLN A 217 -18.22 -4.56 -11.02
C GLN A 217 -17.89 -3.60 -12.16
N SER A 218 -17.05 -2.61 -11.88
CA SER A 218 -16.46 -1.71 -12.88
C SER A 218 -14.97 -1.98 -13.01
N LEU A 219 -14.51 -2.23 -14.23
CA LEU A 219 -13.15 -2.58 -14.59
C LEU A 219 -12.59 -1.54 -15.57
N LYS A 220 -11.28 -1.27 -15.50
CA LYS A 220 -10.62 -0.28 -16.35
C LYS A 220 -10.35 -0.81 -17.76
N VAL A 221 -9.98 -2.08 -17.89
CA VAL A 221 -9.71 -2.76 -19.16
C VAL A 221 -10.26 -4.19 -19.05
N VAL A 222 -10.95 -4.69 -20.09
CA VAL A 222 -11.56 -6.03 -20.08
C VAL A 222 -11.29 -6.76 -21.39
N GLY A 223 -10.82 -8.01 -21.29
CA GLY A 223 -10.83 -8.98 -22.37
C GLY A 223 -11.99 -9.97 -22.20
N LEU A 224 -12.82 -10.15 -23.22
CA LEU A 224 -13.84 -11.18 -23.28
C LEU A 224 -13.37 -12.32 -24.19
N ASP A 225 -13.06 -13.46 -23.60
CA ASP A 225 -12.73 -14.68 -24.34
C ASP A 225 -14.00 -15.44 -24.73
N HIS A 226 -14.27 -15.54 -26.02
CA HIS A 226 -15.42 -16.25 -26.58
C HIS A 226 -15.05 -17.54 -27.31
N ARG A 227 -13.99 -18.24 -26.87
CA ARG A 227 -13.72 -19.63 -27.30
C ARG A 227 -14.91 -20.56 -27.03
N THR A 228 -15.69 -20.27 -25.98
CA THR A 228 -16.96 -20.92 -25.67
C THR A 228 -18.09 -19.89 -25.70
N SER A 229 -19.20 -20.21 -26.38
CA SER A 229 -20.36 -19.33 -26.47
C SER A 229 -21.01 -19.04 -25.11
N CYS A 230 -21.58 -17.83 -24.95
CA CYS A 230 -22.42 -17.51 -23.79
C CYS A 230 -23.65 -18.45 -23.77
N PHE A 231 -24.06 -18.86 -22.58
CA PHE A 231 -25.08 -19.88 -22.39
C PHE A 231 -26.25 -19.43 -21.51
N SER A 232 -26.13 -18.30 -20.81
CA SER A 232 -27.19 -17.74 -19.97
C SER A 232 -27.61 -16.34 -20.43
N HIS A 233 -28.82 -15.94 -20.03
CA HIS A 233 -29.43 -14.68 -20.38
C HIS A 233 -28.53 -13.48 -20.01
N GLY A 234 -28.29 -12.59 -20.97
CA GLY A 234 -27.65 -11.31 -20.72
C GLY A 234 -26.15 -11.39 -20.37
N GLN A 235 -25.53 -12.57 -20.41
CA GLN A 235 -24.11 -12.74 -20.09
C GLN A 235 -23.22 -11.83 -20.95
N PHE A 236 -23.40 -11.87 -22.27
CA PHE A 236 -22.59 -11.04 -23.15
C PHE A 236 -22.72 -9.54 -22.83
N TYR A 237 -23.94 -9.08 -22.56
CA TYR A 237 -24.19 -7.70 -22.14
C TYR A 237 -23.49 -7.36 -20.80
N VAL A 238 -23.57 -8.26 -19.82
CA VAL A 238 -22.88 -8.10 -18.53
C VAL A 238 -21.39 -7.95 -18.76
N GLY A 239 -20.77 -8.79 -19.58
CA GLY A 239 -19.35 -8.73 -19.90
C GLY A 239 -18.93 -7.40 -20.54
N CYS A 240 -19.66 -6.96 -21.57
CA CYS A 240 -19.36 -5.72 -22.28
C CYS A 240 -19.54 -4.47 -21.42
N SER A 241 -20.52 -4.48 -20.50
CA SER A 241 -20.84 -3.32 -19.66
C SER A 241 -19.93 -3.17 -18.43
N ARG A 242 -18.88 -3.97 -18.29
CA ARG A 242 -17.92 -3.84 -17.17
C ARG A 242 -16.90 -2.73 -17.37
N VAL A 243 -16.72 -2.28 -18.61
CA VAL A 243 -15.71 -1.29 -19.00
C VAL A 243 -16.32 -0.31 -20.01
N VAL A 244 -15.72 0.87 -20.14
CA VAL A 244 -16.10 1.86 -21.14
C VAL A 244 -15.23 1.68 -22.38
N HIS A 245 -15.83 1.79 -23.57
CA HIS A 245 -15.07 1.78 -24.83
C HIS A 245 -14.05 2.95 -24.84
N PRO A 246 -12.78 2.77 -25.25
CA PRO A 246 -12.22 1.70 -26.09
C PRO A 246 -11.52 0.53 -25.35
N ASP A 247 -11.59 0.45 -24.03
CA ASP A 247 -10.81 -0.51 -23.25
C ASP A 247 -11.44 -1.93 -23.16
N LEU A 248 -12.28 -2.29 -24.14
CA LEU A 248 -12.93 -3.59 -24.27
C LEU A 248 -12.34 -4.36 -25.46
N PHE A 249 -11.72 -5.49 -25.18
CA PHE A 249 -11.18 -6.40 -26.19
C PHE A 249 -12.04 -7.67 -26.21
N ILE A 250 -12.44 -8.14 -27.38
CA ILE A 250 -13.27 -9.35 -27.51
C ILE A 250 -12.61 -10.31 -28.49
N TYR A 251 -12.30 -11.52 -28.03
CA TYR A 251 -11.76 -12.59 -28.85
C TYR A 251 -12.87 -13.53 -29.32
N VAL A 252 -13.03 -13.67 -30.64
CA VAL A 252 -14.08 -14.49 -31.26
C VAL A 252 -13.47 -15.33 -32.39
N PRO A 253 -13.14 -16.61 -32.17
CA PRO A 253 -12.44 -17.42 -33.16
C PRO A 253 -13.26 -17.66 -34.44
N GLU A 254 -14.59 -17.75 -34.34
CA GLU A 254 -15.48 -18.00 -35.49
C GLU A 254 -16.09 -16.71 -36.08
N GLY A 255 -15.68 -15.54 -35.59
CA GLY A 255 -16.24 -14.24 -36.00
C GLY A 255 -17.72 -14.01 -35.64
N LYS A 256 -18.37 -14.96 -34.94
CA LYS A 256 -19.76 -14.87 -34.49
C LYS A 256 -19.86 -15.16 -32.99
N ILE A 257 -20.68 -14.37 -32.31
CA ILE A 257 -20.96 -14.49 -30.87
C ILE A 257 -22.41 -14.93 -30.70
N LYS A 258 -22.65 -15.97 -29.89
CA LYS A 258 -24.00 -16.35 -29.50
C LYS A 258 -24.42 -15.54 -28.28
N ASN A 259 -25.38 -14.64 -28.45
CA ASN A 259 -25.98 -13.88 -27.36
C ASN A 259 -27.34 -14.50 -26.95
N VAL A 260 -27.44 -14.98 -25.71
CA VAL A 260 -28.68 -15.57 -25.18
C VAL A 260 -29.54 -14.49 -24.54
N VAL A 261 -30.72 -14.25 -25.09
CA VAL A 261 -31.66 -13.21 -24.65
C VAL A 261 -33.07 -13.79 -24.49
N TYR A 262 -33.58 -13.85 -23.26
CA TYR A 262 -34.96 -14.25 -22.97
C TYR A 262 -35.85 -13.01 -22.93
N LYS A 263 -36.68 -12.84 -23.96
CA LYS A 263 -37.57 -11.66 -24.10
C LYS A 263 -38.54 -11.49 -22.93
N ALA A 264 -39.01 -12.58 -22.32
CA ALA A 264 -39.88 -12.53 -21.15
C ALA A 264 -39.21 -11.91 -19.90
N GLY A 265 -37.87 -11.88 -19.86
CA GLY A 265 -37.10 -11.24 -18.79
C GLY A 265 -36.76 -9.77 -19.06
N LEU A 266 -37.11 -9.25 -20.25
CA LEU A 266 -36.96 -7.85 -20.62
C LEU A 266 -38.35 -7.21 -20.55
N GLN A 267 -38.62 -6.44 -19.50
CA GLN A 267 -39.80 -5.57 -19.42
C GLN A 267 -39.64 -4.35 -20.33
#